data_AF-A0A660YMT7-F1
#
_entry.id   AF-A0A660YMT7-F1
#
_cell.length_a   1.000
_cell.length_b   1.000
_cell.length_c   1.000
_cell.angle_alpha   90.00
_cell.angle_beta   90.00
_cell.angle_gamma   90.00
#
_symmetry.space_group_name_H-M   'P 1'
#
loop_
_entity.id
_entity.type
_entity.pdbx_description
1 polymer ?
#
loop_
_entity_poly.entity_id
_entity_poly.type
_entity_poly.pdbx_seq_one_letter_code
_entity_poly.pdbx_strand_id
1 'polypeptide(L)'
;MEPRKKSKIVTVSINISDIKKNSSFFRLPENLKEPKEIRDHMLSVFKPSSGIMEGFVDGRQVVIQWYPDEVNEQADKLSRIASRLVKEKDFKQAAEILEKALSINKNDVEYLYKLGLIYFERKLYDQTILHLKTALQVCPIHFRANLLLGIALLKLRRFDAAEKQFIVSNIFNKSSVLPYLNLGTIYSIKKDYSKAIKMFNDCITLSPNESRAYLGLARIYTILKDSESANNNFRKVIELSPGSKIAELAKRSIKSSFNSSEETNLTNTAQKISVKKEEERISAGVHQFLSHNYSGSLDQFKSYLNKHPLDHFVWYLLGETQLRT
;
A
#
# COMPACT_ATOMS: atom_id res chain seq x y z
N MET A 1 -1.23 -5.79 51.74
CA MET A 1 -0.63 -5.58 50.40
C MET A 1 -1.30 -6.55 49.45
N GLU A 2 -1.92 -6.05 48.39
CA GLU A 2 -2.50 -6.94 47.37
C GLU A 2 -1.38 -7.68 46.62
N PRO A 3 -1.61 -8.95 46.24
CA PRO A 3 -0.65 -9.75 45.50
C PRO A 3 -0.33 -9.11 44.14
N ARG A 4 0.96 -9.05 43.83
CA ARG A 4 1.50 -8.50 42.58
C ARG A 4 2.09 -9.61 41.73
N LYS A 5 1.85 -9.56 40.41
CA LYS A 5 2.29 -10.58 39.45
C LYS A 5 3.39 -10.03 38.55
N LYS A 6 4.36 -10.89 38.21
CA LYS A 6 5.39 -10.58 37.22
C LYS A 6 4.78 -10.41 35.83
N SER A 7 5.05 -9.27 35.24
CA SER A 7 4.60 -8.85 33.91
C SER A 7 5.53 -9.38 32.82
N LYS A 8 5.02 -9.53 31.58
CA LYS A 8 5.80 -10.08 30.47
C LYS A 8 6.77 -9.04 29.90
N ILE A 9 8.05 -9.39 29.85
CA ILE A 9 9.10 -8.55 29.24
C ILE A 9 8.84 -8.40 27.74
N VAL A 10 8.98 -7.17 27.24
CA VAL A 10 8.95 -6.88 25.80
C VAL A 10 10.38 -6.81 25.30
N THR A 11 10.73 -7.66 24.33
CA THR A 11 12.08 -7.74 23.76
C THR A 11 12.03 -7.44 22.27
N VAL A 12 12.94 -6.60 21.79
CA VAL A 12 13.17 -6.37 20.36
C VAL A 12 14.65 -6.58 20.05
N SER A 13 14.93 -7.26 18.95
CA SER A 13 16.29 -7.49 18.46
C SER A 13 16.42 -6.86 17.08
N ILE A 14 17.33 -5.89 16.94
CA ILE A 14 17.42 -5.04 15.76
C ILE A 14 18.83 -5.14 15.18
N ASN A 15 18.96 -5.48 13.91
CA ASN A 15 20.28 -5.48 13.27
C ASN A 15 20.84 -4.07 13.17
N ILE A 16 22.12 -3.92 13.44
CA ILE A 16 22.84 -2.64 13.39
C ILE A 16 22.78 -2.02 11.98
N SER A 17 22.80 -2.84 10.93
CA SER A 17 22.62 -2.37 9.55
C SER A 17 21.26 -1.68 9.34
N ASP A 18 20.20 -2.21 9.96
CA ASP A 18 18.85 -1.63 9.86
C ASP A 18 18.75 -0.34 10.68
N ILE A 19 19.41 -0.27 11.84
CA ILE A 19 19.51 0.95 12.65
C ILE A 19 20.19 2.05 11.83
N LYS A 20 21.36 1.77 11.25
CA LYS A 20 22.12 2.72 10.42
C LYS A 20 21.34 3.19 9.19
N LYS A 21 20.65 2.27 8.52
CA LYS A 21 19.78 2.58 7.36
C LYS A 21 18.60 3.50 7.73
N ASN A 22 18.16 3.46 8.98
CA ASN A 22 17.06 4.28 9.50
C ASN A 22 17.57 5.31 10.54
N SER A 23 18.78 5.85 10.35
CA SER A 23 19.45 6.76 11.29
C SER A 23 18.59 7.96 11.68
N SER A 24 17.86 8.54 10.72
CA SER A 24 16.94 9.66 10.98
C SER A 24 15.84 9.31 11.99
N PHE A 25 15.28 8.09 11.92
CA PHE A 25 14.27 7.65 12.87
C PHE A 25 14.87 7.47 14.27
N PHE A 26 16.02 6.80 14.33
CA PHE A 26 16.74 6.54 15.58
C PHE A 26 17.46 7.76 16.15
N ARG A 27 17.41 8.90 15.42
CA ARG A 27 18.14 10.13 15.74
C ARG A 27 19.64 9.90 15.92
N LEU A 28 20.19 8.93 15.19
CA LEU A 28 21.56 8.46 15.36
C LEU A 28 22.57 9.49 14.82
N PRO A 29 23.48 10.05 15.66
CA PRO A 29 24.64 10.79 15.19
C PRO A 29 25.49 10.07 14.14
N GLU A 30 26.01 10.81 13.16
CA GLU A 30 26.85 10.23 12.08
C GLU A 30 28.16 9.62 12.56
N ASN A 31 28.66 10.07 13.71
CA ASN A 31 29.92 9.60 14.31
C ASN A 31 29.78 8.30 15.12
N LEU A 32 28.56 7.83 15.42
CA LEU A 32 28.34 6.59 16.16
C LEU A 32 28.64 5.37 15.28
N LYS A 33 29.77 4.72 15.56
CA LYS A 33 30.24 3.56 14.80
C LYS A 33 30.07 2.26 15.58
N GLU A 34 30.34 2.30 16.88
CA GLU A 34 30.42 1.11 17.71
C GLU A 34 29.05 0.60 18.15
N PRO A 35 28.80 -0.72 18.10
CA PRO A 35 27.52 -1.31 18.50
C PRO A 35 27.03 -0.90 19.90
N LYS A 36 27.96 -0.80 20.85
CA LYS A 36 27.67 -0.42 22.24
C LYS A 36 27.19 1.03 22.35
N GLU A 37 27.84 1.94 21.62
CA GLU A 37 27.44 3.34 21.60
C GLU A 37 26.07 3.53 20.94
N ILE A 38 25.80 2.77 19.86
CA ILE A 38 24.47 2.75 19.20
C ILE A 38 23.41 2.29 20.20
N ARG A 39 23.66 1.20 20.95
CA ARG A 39 22.77 0.72 22.00
C ARG A 39 22.53 1.80 23.06
N ASP A 40 23.59 2.42 23.59
CA ASP A 40 23.48 3.42 24.65
C ASP A 40 22.71 4.66 24.16
N HIS A 41 22.94 5.07 22.92
CA HIS A 41 22.17 6.11 22.26
C HIS A 41 20.69 5.73 22.16
N MET A 42 20.37 4.51 21.71
CA MET A 42 18.98 4.05 21.63
C MET A 42 18.29 4.06 23.00
N LEU A 43 18.96 3.58 24.06
CA LEU A 43 18.41 3.64 25.43
C LEU A 43 18.19 5.09 25.90
N SER A 44 19.02 6.04 25.44
CA SER A 44 18.84 7.46 25.73
C SER A 44 17.64 8.09 24.99
N VAL A 45 17.31 7.60 23.79
CA VAL A 45 16.22 8.09 22.94
C VAL A 45 14.88 7.47 23.33
N PHE A 46 14.85 6.17 23.62
CA PHE A 46 13.64 5.40 23.93
C PHE A 46 13.41 5.28 25.44
N LYS A 47 13.36 6.41 26.15
CA LYS A 47 13.09 6.39 27.60
C LYS A 47 11.62 6.07 27.87
N PRO A 48 11.31 4.98 28.59
CA PRO A 48 9.94 4.70 28.98
C PRO A 48 9.50 5.63 30.11
N SER A 49 8.21 5.95 30.18
CA SER A 49 7.63 6.70 31.30
C SER A 49 7.33 5.81 32.52
N SER A 50 7.41 4.48 32.37
CA SER A 50 7.16 3.47 33.40
C SER A 50 7.93 2.18 33.10
N GLY A 51 8.29 1.41 34.11
CA GLY A 51 9.16 0.25 33.95
C GLY A 51 10.62 0.61 33.63
N ILE A 52 11.44 -0.42 33.44
CA ILE A 52 12.88 -0.30 33.22
C ILE A 52 13.20 -0.72 31.80
N MET A 53 14.08 0.02 31.11
CA MET A 53 14.58 -0.38 29.80
C MET A 53 16.07 -0.67 29.88
N GLU A 54 16.45 -1.86 29.43
CA GLU A 54 17.83 -2.31 29.35
C GLU A 54 18.14 -2.74 27.92
N GLY A 55 19.43 -2.86 27.61
CA GLY A 55 19.84 -3.37 26.32
C GLY A 55 21.24 -3.94 26.35
N PHE A 56 21.52 -4.78 25.37
CA PHE A 56 22.84 -5.37 25.16
C PHE A 56 23.09 -5.56 23.67
N VAL A 57 24.35 -5.79 23.32
CA VAL A 57 24.74 -6.10 21.95
C VAL A 57 24.92 -7.62 21.86
N ASP A 58 24.26 -8.24 20.89
CA ASP A 58 24.39 -9.66 20.58
C ASP A 58 24.82 -9.81 19.11
N GLY A 59 26.11 -10.07 18.90
CA GLY A 59 26.72 -10.10 17.57
C GLY A 59 26.50 -8.81 16.78
N ARG A 60 25.67 -8.88 15.72
CA ARG A 60 25.33 -7.73 14.85
C ARG A 60 24.00 -7.08 15.21
N GLN A 61 23.44 -7.40 16.37
CA GLN A 61 22.14 -6.91 16.84
C GLN A 61 22.29 -6.09 18.11
N VAL A 62 21.46 -5.06 18.21
CA VAL A 62 21.14 -4.41 19.48
C VAL A 62 19.83 -5.03 19.97
N VAL A 63 19.88 -5.61 21.16
CA VAL A 63 18.71 -6.16 21.85
C VAL A 63 18.27 -5.14 22.90
N ILE A 64 17.00 -4.74 22.86
CA ILE A 64 16.39 -3.87 23.86
C ILE A 64 15.28 -4.63 24.55
N GLN A 65 15.28 -4.59 25.87
CA GLN A 65 14.31 -5.22 26.73
C GLN A 65 13.64 -4.16 27.59
N TRP A 66 12.31 -4.17 27.61
CA TRP A 66 11.52 -3.36 28.52
C TRP A 66 10.85 -4.26 29.55
N TYR A 67 11.12 -3.96 30.81
CA TYR A 67 10.63 -4.61 32.00
C TYR A 67 9.46 -3.80 32.55
N PRO A 68 8.21 -4.25 32.32
CA PRO A 68 7.04 -3.62 32.92
C PRO A 68 7.08 -3.61 34.43
N ASP A 69 6.40 -2.62 35.02
CA ASP A 69 6.08 -2.62 36.45
C ASP A 69 5.20 -3.84 36.80
N GLU A 70 5.21 -4.20 38.08
CA GLU A 70 4.40 -5.30 38.57
C GLU A 70 2.89 -5.04 38.42
N VAL A 71 2.15 -6.07 38.05
CA VAL A 71 0.71 -5.95 37.82
C VAL A 71 -0.09 -6.31 39.07
N ASN A 72 -1.06 -5.46 39.40
CA ASN A 72 -2.03 -5.72 40.46
C ASN A 72 -3.01 -6.81 40.01
N GLU A 73 -3.25 -7.81 40.86
CA GLU A 73 -4.13 -8.94 40.53
C GLU A 73 -5.59 -8.53 40.23
N GLN A 74 -6.12 -7.53 40.95
CA GLN A 74 -7.46 -7.00 40.70
C GLN A 74 -7.55 -6.37 39.31
N ALA A 75 -6.54 -5.59 38.93
CA ALA A 75 -6.46 -4.99 37.60
C ALA A 75 -6.37 -6.06 36.49
N ASP A 76 -5.58 -7.12 36.71
CA ASP A 76 -5.48 -8.24 35.77
C ASP A 76 -6.82 -8.98 35.60
N LYS A 77 -7.55 -9.19 36.69
CA LYS A 77 -8.89 -9.79 36.65
C LYS A 77 -9.86 -8.94 35.82
N LEU A 78 -9.85 -7.62 35.99
CA LEU A 78 -10.64 -6.70 35.18
C LEU A 78 -10.25 -6.77 33.69
N SER A 79 -8.96 -6.81 33.38
CA SER A 79 -8.47 -6.96 32.00
C SER A 79 -8.95 -8.27 31.35
N ARG A 80 -9.04 -9.37 32.10
CA ARG A 80 -9.59 -10.64 31.61
C ARG A 80 -11.10 -10.53 31.34
N ILE A 81 -11.86 -9.82 32.18
CA ILE A 81 -13.29 -9.55 31.97
C ILE A 81 -13.48 -8.71 30.70
N ALA A 82 -12.75 -7.61 30.55
CA ALA A 82 -12.78 -6.78 29.35
C ALA A 82 -12.45 -7.62 28.09
N SER A 83 -11.48 -8.52 28.17
CA SER A 83 -11.12 -9.39 27.04
C SER A 83 -12.25 -10.36 26.64
N ARG A 84 -13.12 -10.75 27.58
CA ARG A 84 -14.32 -11.55 27.29
C ARG A 84 -15.39 -10.71 26.59
N LEU A 85 -15.67 -9.52 27.11
CA LEU A 85 -16.62 -8.57 26.52
C LEU A 85 -16.25 -8.19 25.09
N VAL A 86 -14.95 -8.03 24.79
CA VAL A 86 -14.45 -7.82 23.41
C VAL A 86 -14.83 -8.99 22.48
N LYS A 87 -14.76 -10.25 22.94
CA LYS A 87 -15.18 -11.41 22.14
C LYS A 87 -16.69 -11.42 21.89
N GLU A 88 -17.46 -10.95 22.85
CA GLU A 88 -18.90 -10.74 22.77
C GLU A 88 -19.29 -9.50 21.95
N LYS A 89 -18.29 -8.73 21.47
CA LYS A 89 -18.43 -7.46 20.74
C LYS A 89 -19.07 -6.33 21.56
N ASP A 90 -19.16 -6.46 22.88
CA ASP A 90 -19.53 -5.35 23.75
C ASP A 90 -18.32 -4.46 24.02
N PHE A 91 -17.97 -3.67 22.99
CA PHE A 91 -16.84 -2.76 23.03
C PHE A 91 -17.02 -1.61 24.02
N LYS A 92 -18.25 -1.23 24.34
CA LYS A 92 -18.51 -0.12 25.27
C LYS A 92 -18.18 -0.55 26.70
N GLN A 93 -18.78 -1.65 27.17
CA GLN A 93 -18.50 -2.17 28.50
C GLN A 93 -17.04 -2.62 28.63
N ALA A 94 -16.48 -3.23 27.58
CA ALA A 94 -15.07 -3.61 27.58
C ALA A 94 -14.14 -2.41 27.85
N ALA A 95 -14.41 -1.25 27.23
CA ALA A 95 -13.64 -0.03 27.47
C ALA A 95 -13.76 0.43 28.93
N GLU A 96 -14.98 0.53 29.46
CA GLU A 96 -15.23 0.98 30.84
C GLU A 96 -14.55 0.08 31.88
N ILE A 97 -14.58 -1.24 31.69
CA ILE A 97 -13.90 -2.19 32.58
C ILE A 97 -12.38 -2.04 32.49
N LEU A 98 -11.85 -1.77 31.30
CA LEU A 98 -10.42 -1.63 31.09
C LEU A 98 -9.89 -0.27 31.59
N GLU A 99 -10.70 0.79 31.53
CA GLU A 99 -10.43 2.08 32.20
C GLU A 99 -10.37 1.91 33.72
N LYS A 100 -11.27 1.10 34.31
CA LYS A 100 -11.18 0.74 35.74
C LYS A 100 -9.89 -0.01 36.05
N ALA A 101 -9.48 -0.97 35.21
CA ALA A 101 -8.20 -1.67 35.38
C ALA A 101 -7.02 -0.68 35.32
N LEU A 102 -7.07 0.28 34.41
CA LEU A 102 -6.05 1.33 34.27
C LEU A 102 -6.06 2.30 35.47
N SER A 103 -7.20 2.55 36.11
CA SER A 103 -7.23 3.39 37.32
C SER A 103 -6.45 2.79 38.49
N ILE A 104 -6.38 1.45 38.56
CA ILE A 104 -5.59 0.70 39.53
C ILE A 104 -4.13 0.65 39.08
N ASN A 105 -3.90 0.29 37.81
CA ASN A 105 -2.58 0.17 37.20
C ASN A 105 -2.42 1.19 36.06
N LYS A 106 -2.05 2.42 36.42
CA LYS A 106 -2.07 3.61 35.53
C LYS A 106 -1.26 3.47 34.25
N ASN A 107 -0.17 2.73 34.29
CA ASN A 107 0.81 2.66 33.20
C ASN A 107 0.95 1.24 32.63
N ASP A 108 -0.14 0.45 32.58
CA ASP A 108 -0.08 -0.86 31.92
C ASP A 108 -0.20 -0.72 30.39
N VAL A 109 0.88 -1.05 29.67
CA VAL A 109 0.94 -0.95 28.20
C VAL A 109 -0.08 -1.85 27.52
N GLU A 110 -0.35 -3.04 28.05
CA GLU A 110 -1.29 -3.99 27.43
C GLU A 110 -2.72 -3.47 27.58
N TYR A 111 -3.06 -2.82 28.69
CA TYR A 111 -4.38 -2.22 28.88
C TYR A 111 -4.58 -1.02 27.96
N LEU A 112 -3.57 -0.15 27.84
CA LEU A 112 -3.60 0.99 26.92
C LEU A 112 -3.71 0.52 25.45
N TYR A 113 -2.97 -0.52 25.06
CA TYR A 113 -3.05 -1.10 23.74
C TYR A 113 -4.44 -1.73 23.45
N LYS A 114 -5.00 -2.48 24.41
CA LYS A 114 -6.35 -3.05 24.30
C LYS A 114 -7.43 -1.97 24.23
N LEU A 115 -7.33 -0.88 24.99
CA LEU A 115 -8.21 0.28 24.84
C LEU A 115 -8.11 0.86 23.43
N GLY A 116 -6.87 1.05 22.93
CA GLY A 116 -6.62 1.50 21.56
C GLY A 116 -7.32 0.62 20.50
N LEU A 117 -7.24 -0.71 20.65
CA LEU A 117 -7.97 -1.68 19.81
C LEU A 117 -9.48 -1.50 19.89
N ILE A 118 -10.03 -1.40 21.09
CA ILE A 118 -11.48 -1.25 21.32
C ILE A 118 -12.00 0.03 20.65
N TYR A 119 -11.32 1.17 20.84
CA TYR A 119 -11.70 2.42 20.18
C TYR A 119 -11.52 2.34 18.66
N PHE A 120 -10.52 1.59 18.18
CA PHE A 120 -10.29 1.41 16.75
C PHE A 120 -11.44 0.64 16.09
N GLU A 121 -11.91 -0.44 16.71
CA GLU A 121 -13.07 -1.21 16.25
C GLU A 121 -14.35 -0.37 16.24
N ARG A 122 -14.47 0.57 17.20
CA ARG A 122 -15.55 1.56 17.24
C ARG A 122 -15.36 2.72 16.24
N LYS A 123 -14.28 2.72 15.45
CA LYS A 123 -13.90 3.77 14.48
C LYS A 123 -13.61 5.13 15.12
N LEU A 124 -13.33 5.16 16.43
CA LEU A 124 -12.98 6.36 17.18
C LEU A 124 -11.47 6.59 17.13
N TYR A 125 -10.97 6.96 15.95
CA TYR A 125 -9.54 6.95 15.64
C TYR A 125 -8.71 7.95 16.45
N ASP A 126 -9.27 9.10 16.84
CA ASP A 126 -8.55 10.05 17.70
C ASP A 126 -8.34 9.50 19.11
N GLN A 127 -9.34 8.80 19.67
CA GLN A 127 -9.20 8.09 20.95
C GLN A 127 -8.20 6.93 20.84
N THR A 128 -8.22 6.17 19.74
CA THR A 128 -7.19 5.18 19.44
C THR A 128 -5.80 5.80 19.48
N ILE A 129 -5.59 6.93 18.79
CA ILE A 129 -4.29 7.62 18.74
C ILE A 129 -3.86 8.05 20.14
N LEU A 130 -4.78 8.59 20.95
CA LEU A 130 -4.50 9.02 22.31
C LEU A 130 -3.94 7.87 23.16
N HIS A 131 -4.69 6.76 23.27
CA HIS A 131 -4.27 5.62 24.10
C HIS A 131 -3.01 4.94 23.58
N LEU A 132 -2.82 4.84 22.27
CA LEU A 132 -1.61 4.24 21.70
C LEU A 132 -0.39 5.12 21.87
N LYS A 133 -0.52 6.45 21.82
CA LYS A 133 0.59 7.35 22.16
C LYS A 133 0.98 7.19 23.62
N THR A 134 0.03 7.09 24.54
CA THR A 134 0.31 6.79 25.95
C THR A 134 0.98 5.42 26.11
N ALA A 135 0.51 4.40 25.39
CA ALA A 135 1.13 3.07 25.40
C ALA A 135 2.61 3.13 24.95
N LEU A 136 2.92 3.95 23.95
CA LEU A 136 4.28 4.14 23.44
C LEU A 136 5.15 5.05 24.32
N GLN A 137 4.55 5.90 25.16
CA GLN A 137 5.29 6.58 26.24
C GLN A 137 5.70 5.58 27.32
N VAL A 138 4.80 4.67 27.70
CA VAL A 138 5.06 3.62 28.68
C VAL A 138 6.08 2.60 28.14
N CYS A 139 5.86 2.07 26.95
CA CYS A 139 6.75 1.10 26.30
C CYS A 139 7.07 1.55 24.87
N PRO A 140 8.18 2.30 24.68
CA PRO A 140 8.56 2.83 23.37
C PRO A 140 8.82 1.78 22.28
N ILE A 141 9.17 0.55 22.69
CA ILE A 141 9.47 -0.57 21.78
C ILE A 141 8.24 -1.44 21.47
N HIS A 142 7.03 -1.03 21.87
CA HIS A 142 5.80 -1.81 21.67
C HIS A 142 5.34 -1.80 20.20
N PHE A 143 5.87 -2.73 19.40
CA PHE A 143 5.64 -2.77 17.94
C PHE A 143 4.16 -2.90 17.56
N ARG A 144 3.33 -3.60 18.34
CA ARG A 144 1.89 -3.75 18.05
C ARG A 144 1.14 -2.42 18.19
N ALA A 145 1.55 -1.58 19.14
CA ALA A 145 0.97 -0.25 19.32
C ALA A 145 1.39 0.68 18.18
N ASN A 146 2.66 0.63 17.76
CA ASN A 146 3.13 1.33 16.56
C ASN A 146 2.32 0.92 15.32
N LEU A 147 2.13 -0.39 15.09
CA LEU A 147 1.34 -0.89 13.96
C LEU A 147 -0.09 -0.33 13.97
N LEU A 148 -0.81 -0.48 15.09
CA LEU A 148 -2.19 -0.02 15.19
C LEU A 148 -2.29 1.52 15.09
N LEU A 149 -1.33 2.25 15.64
CA LEU A 149 -1.25 3.70 15.54
C LEU A 149 -1.07 4.11 14.07
N GLY A 150 -0.18 3.43 13.34
CA GLY A 150 -0.02 3.61 11.90
C GLY A 150 -1.32 3.38 11.13
N ILE A 151 -2.06 2.31 11.46
CA ILE A 151 -3.36 2.01 10.82
C ILE A 151 -4.39 3.11 11.11
N ALA A 152 -4.50 3.58 12.36
CA ALA A 152 -5.39 4.66 12.74
C ALA A 152 -5.05 5.97 12.00
N LEU A 153 -3.77 6.33 11.94
CA LEU A 153 -3.28 7.49 11.20
C LEU A 153 -3.57 7.37 9.69
N LEU A 154 -3.42 6.18 9.11
CA LEU A 154 -3.77 5.90 7.73
C LEU A 154 -5.27 6.10 7.46
N LYS A 155 -6.14 5.66 8.38
CA LYS A 155 -7.60 5.90 8.29
C LYS A 155 -7.96 7.38 8.32
N LEU A 156 -7.18 8.19 9.05
CA LEU A 156 -7.29 9.65 9.06
C LEU A 156 -6.51 10.35 7.93
N ARG A 157 -5.98 9.59 6.95
CA ARG A 157 -5.17 10.08 5.82
C ARG A 157 -3.91 10.86 6.22
N ARG A 158 -3.39 10.65 7.45
CA ARG A 158 -2.13 11.23 7.93
C ARG A 158 -0.95 10.36 7.48
N PHE A 159 -0.69 10.34 6.17
CA PHE A 159 0.19 9.36 5.51
C PHE A 159 1.63 9.39 6.02
N ASP A 160 2.25 10.57 6.19
CA ASP A 160 3.65 10.67 6.64
C ASP A 160 3.82 10.19 8.08
N ALA A 161 2.84 10.48 8.93
CA ALA A 161 2.84 10.00 10.31
C ALA A 161 2.64 8.48 10.34
N ALA A 162 1.73 7.94 9.54
CA ALA A 162 1.48 6.51 9.44
C ALA A 162 2.70 5.73 8.93
N GLU A 163 3.35 6.23 7.87
CA GLU A 163 4.57 5.66 7.31
C GLU A 163 5.66 5.48 8.36
N LYS A 164 5.91 6.53 9.17
CA LYS A 164 6.85 6.46 10.29
C LYS A 164 6.49 5.30 11.23
N GLN A 165 5.25 5.19 11.68
CA GLN A 165 4.86 4.13 12.61
C GLN A 165 5.00 2.72 12.02
N PHE A 166 4.73 2.54 10.73
CA PHE A 166 4.91 1.24 10.07
C PHE A 166 6.38 0.87 9.92
N ILE A 167 7.25 1.81 9.57
CA ILE A 167 8.70 1.59 9.51
C ILE A 167 9.19 1.11 10.88
N VAL A 168 8.79 1.80 11.96
CA VAL A 168 9.16 1.43 13.34
C VAL A 168 8.67 0.04 13.71
N SER A 169 7.38 -0.24 13.47
CA SER A 169 6.82 -1.55 13.75
C SER A 169 7.56 -2.66 13.00
N ASN A 170 7.99 -2.42 11.76
CA ASN A 170 8.74 -3.40 10.97
C ASN A 170 10.16 -3.61 11.52
N ILE A 171 10.84 -2.53 11.91
CA ILE A 171 12.19 -2.63 12.48
C ILE A 171 12.18 -3.42 13.79
N PHE A 172 11.16 -3.20 14.65
CA PHE A 172 11.02 -3.90 15.92
C PHE A 172 10.49 -5.32 15.79
N ASN A 173 9.67 -5.61 14.78
CA ASN A 173 9.22 -6.97 14.50
C ASN A 173 9.07 -7.22 12.99
N LYS A 174 10.02 -7.97 12.43
CA LYS A 174 10.06 -8.33 11.01
C LYS A 174 9.17 -9.51 10.63
N SER A 175 8.55 -10.20 11.59
CA SER A 175 7.71 -11.38 11.31
C SER A 175 6.31 -11.02 10.80
N SER A 176 5.92 -9.74 10.84
CA SER A 176 4.61 -9.31 10.38
C SER A 176 4.63 -8.79 8.94
N VAL A 177 3.69 -9.27 8.13
CA VAL A 177 3.42 -8.76 6.77
C VAL A 177 2.67 -7.41 6.76
N LEU A 178 2.02 -7.06 7.87
CA LEU A 178 1.10 -5.91 7.93
C LEU A 178 1.80 -4.56 7.70
N PRO A 179 3.00 -4.29 8.25
CA PRO A 179 3.72 -3.06 7.94
C PRO A 179 4.01 -2.92 6.44
N TYR A 180 4.45 -4.00 5.77
CA TYR A 180 4.74 -3.98 4.33
C TYR A 180 3.50 -3.69 3.49
N LEU A 181 2.36 -4.35 3.78
CA LEU A 181 1.08 -4.07 3.10
C LEU A 181 0.65 -2.61 3.24
N ASN A 182 0.74 -2.06 4.44
CA ASN A 182 0.31 -0.69 4.69
C ASN A 182 1.29 0.33 4.10
N LEU A 183 2.60 0.08 4.14
CA LEU A 183 3.61 0.91 3.47
C LEU A 183 3.42 0.88 1.95
N GLY A 184 3.21 -0.30 1.35
CA GLY A 184 2.89 -0.43 -0.07
C GLY A 184 1.64 0.37 -0.45
N THR A 185 0.61 0.33 0.40
CA THR A 185 -0.62 1.13 0.23
C THR A 185 -0.33 2.63 0.30
N ILE A 186 0.45 3.09 1.29
CA ILE A 186 0.83 4.51 1.43
C ILE A 186 1.60 4.99 0.21
N TYR A 187 2.64 4.27 -0.22
CA TYR A 187 3.44 4.66 -1.37
C TYR A 187 2.63 4.64 -2.66
N SER A 188 1.69 3.69 -2.81
CA SER A 188 0.75 3.66 -3.93
C SER A 188 -0.13 4.93 -3.96
N ILE A 189 -0.67 5.35 -2.81
CA ILE A 189 -1.45 6.59 -2.70
C ILE A 189 -0.60 7.83 -3.02
N LYS A 190 0.66 7.84 -2.58
CA LYS A 190 1.63 8.90 -2.88
C LYS A 190 2.16 8.85 -4.33
N LYS A 191 1.75 7.86 -5.13
CA LYS A 191 2.22 7.59 -6.50
C LYS A 191 3.72 7.25 -6.60
N ASP A 192 4.35 6.89 -5.48
CA ASP A 192 5.71 6.34 -5.46
C ASP A 192 5.62 4.82 -5.76
N TYR A 193 5.32 4.50 -7.02
CA TYR A 193 5.01 3.14 -7.44
C TYR A 193 6.21 2.20 -7.28
N SER A 194 7.44 2.70 -7.43
CA SER A 194 8.64 1.88 -7.26
C SER A 194 8.79 1.38 -5.81
N LYS A 195 8.62 2.26 -4.81
CA LYS A 195 8.60 1.85 -3.40
C LYS A 195 7.39 1.00 -3.07
N ALA A 196 6.23 1.31 -3.63
CA ALA A 196 5.03 0.53 -3.40
C ALA A 196 5.18 -0.93 -3.87
N ILE A 197 5.69 -1.13 -5.09
CA ILE A 197 5.99 -2.45 -5.66
C ILE A 197 6.99 -3.19 -4.77
N LYS A 198 8.06 -2.51 -4.34
CA LYS A 198 9.06 -3.10 -3.44
C LYS A 198 8.42 -3.59 -2.14
N MET A 199 7.60 -2.77 -1.48
CA MET A 199 6.96 -3.17 -0.21
C MET A 199 5.99 -4.33 -0.38
N PHE A 200 5.22 -4.38 -1.48
CA PHE A 200 4.36 -5.52 -1.76
C PHE A 200 5.16 -6.79 -2.09
N ASN A 201 6.29 -6.68 -2.79
CA ASN A 201 7.18 -7.82 -3.03
C ASN A 201 7.82 -8.31 -1.72
N ASP A 202 8.32 -7.42 -0.86
CA ASP A 202 8.86 -7.78 0.46
C ASP A 202 7.80 -8.51 1.32
N CYS A 203 6.52 -8.07 1.23
CA CYS A 203 5.39 -8.77 1.83
C CYS A 203 5.19 -10.19 1.28
N ILE A 204 5.28 -10.37 -0.04
CA ILE A 204 5.14 -11.66 -0.72
C ILE A 204 6.30 -12.59 -0.37
N THR A 205 7.52 -12.07 -0.30
CA THR A 205 8.69 -12.85 0.14
C THR A 205 8.51 -13.37 1.56
N LEU A 206 7.93 -12.57 2.47
CA LEU A 206 7.64 -13.00 3.84
C LEU A 206 6.45 -13.97 3.93
N SER A 207 5.42 -13.75 3.10
CA SER A 207 4.23 -14.59 3.06
C SER A 207 3.68 -14.71 1.63
N PRO A 208 4.06 -15.75 0.89
CA PRO A 208 3.63 -15.95 -0.50
C PRO A 208 2.11 -16.10 -0.67
N ASN A 209 1.37 -16.40 0.40
CA ASN A 209 -0.09 -16.56 0.35
C ASN A 209 -0.86 -15.28 0.71
N GLU A 210 -0.17 -14.14 0.87
CA GLU A 210 -0.81 -12.86 1.20
C GLU A 210 -1.42 -12.20 -0.05
N SER A 211 -2.66 -12.60 -0.37
CA SER A 211 -3.38 -12.13 -1.57
C SER A 211 -3.57 -10.61 -1.65
N ARG A 212 -3.56 -9.88 -0.52
CA ARG A 212 -3.64 -8.41 -0.53
C ARG A 212 -2.43 -7.75 -1.17
N ALA A 213 -1.24 -8.34 -1.07
CA ALA A 213 -0.04 -7.80 -1.70
C ALA A 213 -0.11 -7.92 -3.23
N TYR A 214 -0.54 -9.08 -3.74
CA TYR A 214 -0.80 -9.28 -5.18
C TYR A 214 -1.87 -8.32 -5.71
N LEU A 215 -2.94 -8.08 -4.94
CA LEU A 215 -3.94 -7.09 -5.32
C LEU A 215 -3.35 -5.67 -5.42
N GLY A 216 -2.46 -5.31 -4.48
CA GLY A 216 -1.72 -4.06 -4.50
C GLY A 216 -0.87 -3.90 -5.75
N LEU A 217 -0.08 -4.93 -6.09
CA LEU A 217 0.72 -4.98 -7.32
C LEU A 217 -0.15 -4.89 -8.58
N ALA A 218 -1.23 -5.68 -8.66
CA ALA A 218 -2.12 -5.69 -9.81
C ALA A 218 -2.68 -4.30 -10.11
N ARG A 219 -3.12 -3.58 -9.07
CA ARG A 219 -3.62 -2.19 -9.19
C ARG A 219 -2.54 -1.23 -9.66
N ILE A 220 -1.31 -1.36 -9.15
CA ILE A 220 -0.19 -0.52 -9.59
C ILE A 220 0.13 -0.79 -11.06
N TYR A 221 0.26 -2.06 -11.47
CA TYR A 221 0.54 -2.41 -12.86
C TYR A 221 -0.57 -2.00 -13.82
N THR A 222 -1.84 -2.03 -13.39
CA THR A 222 -2.96 -1.44 -14.17
C THR A 222 -2.75 0.05 -14.41
N ILE A 223 -2.32 0.81 -13.39
CA ILE A 223 -2.03 2.25 -13.54
C ILE A 223 -0.83 2.48 -14.47
N LEU A 224 0.19 1.62 -14.39
CA LEU A 224 1.37 1.66 -15.26
C LEU A 224 1.10 1.13 -16.68
N LYS A 225 -0.14 0.70 -16.98
CA LYS A 225 -0.55 0.09 -18.26
C LYS A 225 0.20 -1.20 -18.61
N ASP A 226 0.83 -1.85 -17.63
CA ASP A 226 1.37 -3.20 -17.77
C ASP A 226 0.25 -4.21 -17.51
N SER A 227 -0.56 -4.44 -18.55
CA SER A 227 -1.72 -5.32 -18.50
C SER A 227 -1.35 -6.78 -18.21
N GLU A 228 -0.18 -7.23 -18.66
CA GLU A 228 0.28 -8.60 -18.44
C GLU A 228 0.58 -8.84 -16.97
N SER A 229 1.44 -8.00 -16.37
CA SER A 229 1.76 -8.08 -14.94
C SER A 229 0.52 -7.89 -14.08
N ALA A 230 -0.37 -6.96 -14.45
CA ALA A 230 -1.61 -6.75 -13.73
C ALA A 230 -2.50 -8.01 -13.71
N ASN A 231 -2.74 -8.61 -14.88
CA ASN A 231 -3.59 -9.80 -15.01
C ASN A 231 -2.98 -11.01 -14.30
N ASN A 232 -1.67 -11.20 -14.36
CA ASN A 232 -0.98 -12.27 -13.64
C ASN A 232 -1.15 -12.14 -12.12
N ASN A 233 -1.00 -10.92 -11.58
CA ASN A 233 -1.23 -10.67 -10.17
C ASN A 233 -2.71 -10.84 -9.77
N PHE A 234 -3.67 -10.36 -10.59
CA PHE A 234 -5.10 -10.59 -10.34
C PHE A 234 -5.46 -12.09 -10.33
N ARG A 235 -4.88 -12.90 -11.23
CA ARG A 235 -5.06 -14.36 -11.22
C ARG A 235 -4.56 -14.97 -9.92
N LYS A 236 -3.40 -14.54 -9.41
CA LYS A 236 -2.92 -14.95 -8.08
C LYS A 236 -3.86 -14.59 -6.95
N VAL A 237 -4.50 -13.42 -6.97
CA VAL A 237 -5.54 -13.06 -5.98
C VAL A 237 -6.71 -14.05 -6.01
N ILE A 238 -7.15 -14.45 -7.22
CA ILE A 238 -8.27 -15.39 -7.39
C ILE A 238 -7.90 -16.79 -6.90
N GLU A 239 -6.68 -17.24 -7.19
CA GLU A 239 -6.13 -18.54 -6.76
C GLU A 239 -5.99 -18.62 -5.23
N LEU A 240 -5.41 -17.60 -4.61
CA LEU A 240 -5.09 -17.60 -3.18
C LEU A 240 -6.31 -17.30 -2.28
N SER A 241 -7.36 -16.70 -2.81
CA SER A 241 -8.53 -16.30 -2.02
C SER A 241 -9.86 -16.49 -2.78
N PRO A 242 -10.17 -17.72 -3.22
CA PRO A 242 -11.37 -18.01 -3.98
C PRO A 242 -12.62 -17.65 -3.16
N GLY A 243 -13.62 -17.06 -3.82
CA GLY A 243 -14.88 -16.64 -3.18
C GLY A 243 -14.79 -15.41 -2.27
N SER A 244 -13.60 -14.80 -2.13
CA SER A 244 -13.44 -13.56 -1.37
C SER A 244 -13.86 -12.33 -2.19
N LYS A 245 -14.26 -11.25 -1.49
CA LYS A 245 -14.54 -9.95 -2.11
C LYS A 245 -13.37 -9.42 -2.95
N ILE A 246 -12.13 -9.66 -2.52
CA ILE A 246 -10.94 -9.22 -3.28
C ILE A 246 -10.74 -10.05 -4.55
N ALA A 247 -11.08 -11.34 -4.56
CA ALA A 247 -11.07 -12.15 -5.76
C ALA A 247 -12.17 -11.73 -6.75
N GLU A 248 -13.35 -11.35 -6.27
CA GLU A 248 -14.40 -10.78 -7.12
C GLU A 248 -13.94 -9.47 -7.79
N LEU A 249 -13.27 -8.60 -7.04
CA LEU A 249 -12.68 -7.37 -7.58
C LEU A 249 -11.61 -7.69 -8.64
N ALA A 250 -10.77 -8.69 -8.40
CA ALA A 250 -9.77 -9.15 -9.36
C ALA A 250 -10.41 -9.68 -10.66
N LYS A 251 -11.46 -10.51 -10.55
CA LYS A 251 -12.21 -11.02 -11.71
C LYS A 251 -12.81 -9.89 -12.56
N ARG A 252 -13.44 -8.90 -11.91
CA ARG A 252 -14.01 -7.73 -12.60
C ARG A 252 -12.92 -6.92 -13.32
N SER A 253 -11.77 -6.74 -12.68
CA SER A 253 -10.64 -5.99 -13.25
C SER A 253 -10.08 -6.66 -14.50
N ILE A 254 -9.92 -7.99 -14.46
CA ILE A 254 -9.51 -8.78 -15.64
C ILE A 254 -10.54 -8.65 -16.78
N LYS A 255 -11.83 -8.83 -16.50
CA LYS A 255 -12.89 -8.74 -17.52
C LYS A 255 -12.95 -7.36 -18.18
N SER A 256 -12.81 -6.29 -17.39
CA SER A 256 -12.77 -4.93 -17.93
C SER A 256 -11.58 -4.69 -18.85
N SER A 257 -10.41 -5.26 -18.52
CA SER A 257 -9.21 -5.19 -19.37
C SER A 257 -9.44 -5.87 -20.73
N PHE A 258 -10.03 -7.07 -20.73
CA PHE A 258 -10.34 -7.79 -21.97
C PHE A 258 -11.31 -7.03 -22.88
N ASN A 259 -12.42 -6.53 -22.34
CA ASN A 259 -13.41 -5.78 -23.13
C ASN A 259 -12.79 -4.52 -23.77
N SER A 260 -11.93 -3.80 -23.05
CA SER A 260 -11.25 -2.62 -23.61
C SER A 260 -10.29 -2.99 -24.74
N SER A 261 -9.62 -4.14 -24.66
CA SER A 261 -8.71 -4.61 -25.72
C SER A 261 -9.44 -5.03 -26.99
N GLU A 262 -10.63 -5.66 -26.87
CA GLU A 262 -11.46 -6.02 -28.02
C GLU A 262 -12.01 -4.79 -28.74
N GLU A 263 -12.52 -3.80 -27.99
CA GLU A 263 -12.99 -2.52 -28.57
C GLU A 263 -11.87 -1.78 -29.31
N THR A 264 -10.67 -1.72 -28.72
CA THR A 264 -9.51 -1.03 -29.33
C THR A 264 -9.02 -1.75 -30.62
N ASN A 265 -9.08 -3.08 -30.65
CA ASN A 265 -8.70 -3.87 -31.83
C ASN A 265 -9.74 -3.74 -32.95
N LEU A 266 -11.03 -3.69 -32.62
CA LEU A 266 -12.11 -3.46 -33.58
C LEU A 266 -12.04 -2.06 -34.20
N THR A 267 -11.74 -1.02 -33.41
CA THR A 267 -11.56 0.35 -33.94
C THR A 267 -10.30 0.48 -34.80
N ASN A 268 -9.17 -0.09 -34.38
CA ASN A 268 -7.92 -0.02 -35.14
C ASN A 268 -7.99 -0.79 -36.47
N THR A 269 -8.69 -1.92 -36.52
CA THR A 269 -8.90 -2.68 -37.75
C THR A 269 -9.85 -1.96 -38.70
N ALA A 270 -10.97 -1.43 -38.21
CA ALA A 270 -11.90 -0.62 -39.01
C ALA A 270 -11.22 0.63 -39.59
N GLN A 271 -10.38 1.32 -38.81
CA GLN A 271 -9.66 2.51 -39.26
C GLN A 271 -8.55 2.17 -40.27
N LYS A 272 -7.79 1.08 -40.09
CA LYS A 272 -6.81 0.60 -41.09
C LYS A 272 -7.47 0.19 -42.41
N ILE A 273 -8.63 -0.46 -42.37
CA ILE A 273 -9.38 -0.84 -43.58
C ILE A 273 -9.91 0.41 -44.29
N SER A 274 -10.39 1.41 -43.55
CA SER A 274 -10.84 2.70 -44.08
C SER A 274 -9.72 3.45 -44.79
N VAL A 275 -8.56 3.61 -44.15
CA VAL A 275 -7.40 4.34 -44.71
C VAL A 275 -6.86 3.65 -45.95
N LYS A 276 -6.71 2.31 -45.92
CA LYS A 276 -6.22 1.55 -47.09
C LYS A 276 -7.14 1.71 -48.31
N LYS A 277 -8.46 1.68 -48.10
CA LYS A 277 -9.44 1.87 -49.18
C LYS A 277 -9.43 3.29 -49.77
N GLU A 278 -8.98 4.27 -49.00
CA GLU A 278 -8.87 5.67 -49.44
C GLU A 278 -7.56 5.92 -50.20
N GLU A 279 -6.44 5.34 -49.74
CA GLU A 279 -5.16 5.34 -50.46
C GLU A 279 -5.24 4.61 -51.82
N GLU A 280 -5.97 3.49 -51.87
CA GLU A 280 -6.26 2.75 -53.12
C GLU A 280 -7.05 3.62 -54.12
N ARG A 281 -7.96 4.47 -53.65
CA ARG A 281 -8.74 5.37 -54.52
C ARG A 281 -7.90 6.50 -55.11
N ILE A 282 -7.03 7.12 -54.32
CA ILE A 282 -6.10 8.14 -54.84
C ILE A 282 -5.17 7.50 -55.88
N SER A 283 -4.62 6.32 -55.57
CA SER A 283 -3.73 5.59 -56.46
C SER A 283 -4.42 5.21 -57.79
N ALA A 284 -5.67 4.77 -57.74
CA ALA A 284 -6.47 4.49 -58.92
C ALA A 284 -6.72 5.75 -59.77
N GLY A 285 -7.05 6.88 -59.13
CA GLY A 285 -7.24 8.16 -59.82
C GLY A 285 -5.97 8.66 -60.51
N VAL A 286 -4.80 8.54 -59.86
CA VAL A 286 -3.50 8.89 -60.43
C VAL A 286 -3.12 7.96 -61.58
N HIS A 287 -3.31 6.65 -61.42
CA HIS A 287 -3.03 5.69 -62.49
C HIS A 287 -3.87 5.97 -63.74
N GLN A 288 -5.16 6.25 -63.57
CA GLN A 288 -6.06 6.59 -64.67
C GLN A 288 -5.65 7.90 -65.36
N PHE A 289 -5.23 8.91 -64.59
CA PHE A 289 -4.68 10.16 -65.12
C PHE A 289 -3.44 9.91 -65.99
N LEU A 290 -2.47 9.14 -65.50
CA LEU A 290 -1.25 8.80 -66.25
C LEU A 290 -1.54 7.95 -67.49
N SER A 291 -2.60 7.15 -67.45
CA SER A 291 -3.08 6.34 -68.58
C SER A 291 -3.94 7.12 -69.58
N HIS A 292 -4.04 8.45 -69.45
CA HIS A 292 -4.86 9.34 -70.30
C HIS A 292 -6.38 9.05 -70.23
N ASN A 293 -6.84 8.32 -69.21
CA ASN A 293 -8.25 8.13 -68.90
C ASN A 293 -8.72 9.19 -67.89
N TYR A 294 -8.93 10.40 -68.41
CA TYR A 294 -9.22 11.56 -67.55
C TYR A 294 -10.62 11.53 -66.95
N SER A 295 -11.62 10.98 -67.64
CA SER A 295 -12.98 10.85 -67.10
C SER A 295 -13.05 9.95 -65.86
N GLY A 296 -12.38 8.78 -65.91
CA GLY A 296 -12.29 7.89 -64.75
C GLY A 296 -11.53 8.53 -63.58
N SER A 297 -10.45 9.25 -63.88
CA SER A 297 -9.64 9.94 -62.88
C SER A 297 -10.43 11.00 -62.12
N LEU A 298 -11.28 11.77 -62.81
CA LEU A 298 -12.16 12.77 -62.19
C LEU A 298 -13.10 12.14 -61.15
N ASP A 299 -13.69 10.98 -61.46
CA ASP A 299 -14.63 10.32 -60.55
C ASP A 299 -13.95 9.84 -59.28
N GLN A 300 -12.74 9.29 -59.39
CA GLN A 300 -11.96 8.85 -58.23
C GLN A 300 -11.56 10.02 -57.33
N PHE A 301 -11.05 11.12 -57.91
CA PHE A 301 -10.66 12.30 -57.14
C PHE A 301 -11.85 13.00 -56.48
N LYS A 302 -12.98 13.16 -57.17
CA LYS A 302 -14.20 13.72 -56.57
C LYS A 302 -14.73 12.86 -55.42
N SER A 303 -14.75 11.53 -55.59
CA SER A 303 -15.21 10.59 -54.56
C SER A 303 -14.33 10.64 -53.30
N TYR A 304 -13.02 10.83 -53.48
CA TYR A 304 -12.07 11.03 -52.38
C TYR A 304 -12.29 12.38 -51.67
N LEU A 305 -12.34 13.48 -52.43
CA LEU A 305 -12.47 14.84 -51.90
C LEU A 305 -13.81 15.09 -51.19
N ASN A 306 -14.89 14.38 -51.56
CA ASN A 306 -16.15 14.41 -50.80
C ASN A 306 -15.98 14.02 -49.33
N LYS A 307 -14.96 13.22 -49.01
CA LYS A 307 -14.63 12.81 -47.63
C LYS A 307 -13.46 13.60 -47.05
N HIS A 308 -12.57 14.10 -47.91
CA HIS A 308 -11.34 14.81 -47.55
C HIS A 308 -11.27 16.19 -48.22
N PRO A 309 -12.17 17.14 -47.86
CA PRO A 309 -12.29 18.42 -48.57
C PRO A 309 -11.07 19.32 -48.41
N LEU A 310 -10.18 19.03 -47.45
CA LEU A 310 -8.96 19.78 -47.17
C LEU A 310 -7.71 19.16 -47.79
N ASP A 311 -7.80 18.11 -48.62
CA ASP A 311 -6.62 17.54 -49.28
C ASP A 311 -6.25 18.37 -50.52
N HIS A 312 -5.29 19.28 -50.33
CA HIS A 312 -4.87 20.23 -51.37
C HIS A 312 -4.17 19.53 -52.54
N PHE A 313 -3.52 18.38 -52.30
CA PHE A 313 -2.84 17.61 -53.34
C PHE A 313 -3.85 16.97 -54.29
N VAL A 314 -4.92 16.39 -53.76
CA VAL A 314 -5.96 15.80 -54.61
C VAL A 314 -6.79 16.87 -55.32
N TRP A 315 -6.99 18.05 -54.72
CA TRP A 315 -7.55 19.21 -55.43
C TRP A 315 -6.69 19.67 -56.61
N TYR A 316 -5.37 19.70 -56.44
CA TYR A 316 -4.43 20.00 -57.52
C TYR A 316 -4.54 18.97 -58.66
N LEU A 317 -4.54 17.67 -58.33
CA LEU A 317 -4.70 16.62 -59.33
C LEU A 317 -6.06 16.70 -60.04
N LEU A 318 -7.14 17.00 -59.32
CA LEU A 318 -8.45 17.22 -59.91
C LEU A 318 -8.42 18.38 -60.91
N GLY A 319 -7.76 19.49 -60.57
CA GLY A 319 -7.58 20.64 -61.46
C GLY A 319 -6.80 20.29 -62.73
N GLU A 320 -5.67 19.58 -62.58
CA GLU A 320 -4.88 19.08 -63.70
C GLU A 320 -5.68 18.15 -64.62
N THR A 321 -6.50 17.26 -64.05
CA THR A 321 -7.36 16.37 -64.82
C THR A 321 -8.42 17.14 -65.60
N GLN A 322 -9.04 18.17 -65.00
CA GLN A 322 -10.05 19.01 -65.64
C GLN A 322 -9.51 19.82 -66.82
N LEU A 323 -8.23 20.20 -66.80
CA LEU A 323 -7.57 20.90 -67.90
C LEU A 323 -7.29 19.98 -69.11
N ARG A 324 -7.35 18.65 -68.93
CA ARG A 324 -7.01 17.64 -69.94
C ARG A 324 -8.22 16.88 -70.50
N THR A 325 -9.39 17.05 -69.90
CA THR A 325 -10.70 16.59 -70.40
C THR A 325 -11.33 17.59 -71.34
#